data_AF-A0A7Y2ZVV3-F1
#
_entry.id   AF-A0A7Y2ZVV3-F1
#
_cell.length_a   1.000
_cell.length_b   1.000
_cell.length_c   1.000
_cell.angle_alpha   90.00
_cell.angle_beta   90.00
_cell.angle_gamma   90.00
#
_symmetry.space_group_name_H-M   'P 1'
#
loop_
_entity.id
_entity.type
_entity.pdbx_description
1 polymer ?
#
loop_
_entity_poly.entity_id
_entity_poly.type
_entity_poly.pdbx_seq_one_letter_code
_entity_poly.pdbx_strand_id
1 'polypeptide(L)'
;GRKDIMKLLHEIVADVEQTAFKTGYLNSRSFAGGSCKEIFCHDFADCRVLAEGGGCRNPRHARPSMSGFGINVSKLMQAAGWKLKRYDSEADPDRVSMAPICGLILVG
;
A
#
# COMPACT_ATOMS: atom_id res chain seq x y z
N GLY A 1 -10.55 -4.19 12.16
CA GLY A 1 -9.25 -3.92 12.83
C GLY A 1 -8.23 -3.38 11.83
N ARG A 2 -7.00 -3.05 12.27
CA ARG A 2 -5.95 -2.47 11.39
C ARG A 2 -5.71 -3.29 10.12
N LYS A 3 -5.68 -4.62 10.24
CA LYS A 3 -5.48 -5.53 9.09
C LYS A 3 -6.56 -5.38 8.02
N ASP A 4 -7.83 -5.24 8.42
CA ASP A 4 -8.95 -5.09 7.47
C ASP A 4 -8.86 -3.76 6.71
N ILE A 5 -8.46 -2.68 7.41
CA ILE A 5 -8.25 -1.37 6.79
C ILE A 5 -7.11 -1.44 5.75
N MET A 6 -6.01 -2.12 6.09
CA MET A 6 -4.90 -2.30 5.15
C MET A 6 -5.30 -3.20 3.96
N LYS A 7 -6.10 -4.25 4.21
CA LYS A 7 -6.66 -5.10 3.16
C LYS A 7 -7.50 -4.28 2.19
N LEU A 8 -8.41 -3.45 2.70
CA LEU A 8 -9.23 -2.56 1.88
C LEU A 8 -8.38 -1.59 1.04
N LEU A 9 -7.31 -1.03 1.61
CA LEU A 9 -6.38 -0.18 0.87
C LEU A 9 -5.77 -0.90 -0.33
N HIS A 10 -5.31 -2.14 -0.15
CA HIS A 10 -4.78 -2.97 -1.24
C HIS A 10 -5.82 -3.24 -2.33
N GLU A 11 -7.04 -3.57 -1.94
CA GLU A 11 -8.14 -3.83 -2.88
C GLU A 11 -8.49 -2.58 -3.70
N ILE A 12 -8.58 -1.41 -3.05
CA ILE A 12 -8.84 -0.13 -3.74
C ILE A 12 -7.78 0.15 -4.80
N VAL A 13 -6.48 0.09 -4.46
CA VAL A 13 -5.43 0.40 -5.44
C VAL A 13 -5.37 -0.63 -6.56
N ALA A 14 -5.66 -1.90 -6.27
CA ALA A 14 -5.71 -2.98 -7.24
C ALA A 14 -6.88 -2.82 -8.23
N ASP A 15 -8.03 -2.34 -7.76
CA ASP A 15 -9.20 -2.11 -8.59
C ASP A 15 -9.03 -0.86 -9.47
N VAL A 16 -8.39 0.20 -8.96
CA VAL A 16 -8.05 1.38 -9.76
C VAL A 16 -7.05 1.01 -10.86
N GLU A 17 -6.02 0.22 -10.56
CA GLU A 17 -5.09 -0.29 -11.58
C GLU A 17 -5.82 -1.11 -12.64
N GLN A 18 -6.65 -2.08 -12.26
CA GLN A 18 -7.44 -2.87 -13.22
C GLN A 18 -8.37 -2.01 -14.08
N THR A 19 -8.93 -0.94 -13.50
CA THR A 19 -9.76 0.00 -14.25
C THR A 19 -8.93 0.75 -15.28
N ALA A 20 -7.74 1.24 -14.90
CA ALA A 20 -6.81 1.89 -15.82
C ALA A 20 -6.39 0.95 -16.97
N PHE A 21 -6.11 -0.33 -16.68
CA PHE A 21 -5.87 -1.35 -17.71
C PHE A 21 -7.06 -1.48 -18.68
N LYS A 22 -8.28 -1.58 -18.15
CA LYS A 22 -9.51 -1.72 -18.96
C LYS A 22 -9.80 -0.50 -19.82
N THR A 23 -9.29 0.68 -19.46
CA THR A 23 -9.45 1.93 -20.22
C THR A 23 -8.27 2.24 -21.14
N GLY A 24 -7.29 1.33 -21.27
CA GLY A 24 -6.21 1.42 -22.25
C GLY A 24 -4.84 1.81 -21.68
N TYR A 25 -4.73 2.07 -20.37
CA TYR A 25 -3.47 2.36 -19.68
C TYR A 25 -2.77 1.06 -19.24
N LEU A 26 -2.22 0.34 -20.22
CA LEU A 26 -1.65 -1.00 -20.05
C LEU A 26 -0.32 -1.04 -19.27
N ASN A 27 0.33 0.11 -19.02
CA ASN A 27 1.55 0.16 -18.20
C ASN A 27 1.26 0.63 -16.78
N SER A 28 -0.01 0.77 -16.40
CA SER A 28 -0.40 1.17 -15.06
C SER A 28 0.12 0.21 -14.00
N ARG A 29 0.54 0.76 -12.86
CA ARG A 29 1.07 -0.01 -11.73
C ARG A 29 0.63 0.59 -10.40
N SER A 30 0.33 -0.27 -9.44
CA SER A 30 -0.14 0.13 -8.12
C SER A 30 0.69 -0.45 -6.97
N PHE A 31 0.76 0.32 -5.90
CA PHE A 31 1.49 0.04 -4.67
C PHE A 31 0.61 0.41 -3.47
N ALA A 32 0.78 -0.27 -2.35
CA ALA A 32 0.02 -0.01 -1.14
C ALA A 32 0.93 0.10 0.08
N GLY A 33 0.46 0.75 1.14
CA GLY A 33 1.10 0.67 2.45
C GLY A 33 0.96 -0.73 3.05
N GLY A 34 1.95 -1.12 3.85
CA GLY A 34 1.92 -2.39 4.59
C GLY A 34 2.43 -3.61 3.80
N SER A 35 2.68 -4.70 4.52
CA SER A 35 3.17 -5.96 3.95
C SER A 35 2.01 -6.81 3.46
N CYS A 36 1.94 -7.07 2.15
CA CYS A 36 0.94 -7.99 1.61
C CYS A 36 1.06 -9.41 2.18
N LYS A 37 2.26 -9.83 2.61
CA LYS A 37 2.50 -11.14 3.27
C LYS A 37 1.74 -11.23 4.60
N GLU A 38 1.83 -10.20 5.43
CA GLU A 38 1.13 -10.12 6.72
C GLU A 38 -0.38 -9.94 6.58
N ILE A 39 -0.82 -9.29 5.50
CA ILE A 39 -2.24 -8.97 5.29
C ILE A 39 -2.99 -10.16 4.68
N PHE A 40 -2.47 -10.77 3.63
CA PHE A 40 -3.19 -11.78 2.85
C PHE A 40 -2.67 -13.21 3.05
N CYS A 41 -1.43 -13.38 3.49
CA CYS A 41 -0.74 -14.68 3.54
C CYS A 41 -0.21 -14.99 4.95
N HIS A 42 -0.86 -14.46 6.00
CA HIS A 42 -0.42 -14.60 7.38
C HIS A 42 -0.33 -16.06 7.87
N ASP A 43 -1.17 -16.95 7.33
CA ASP A 43 -1.19 -18.37 7.72
C ASP A 43 -0.08 -19.20 7.09
N PHE A 44 0.65 -18.64 6.13
CA PHE A 44 1.78 -19.31 5.47
C PHE A 44 3.09 -18.83 6.08
N ALA A 45 4.08 -19.70 6.24
CA ALA A 45 5.40 -19.26 6.70
C ALA A 45 6.04 -18.30 5.67
N ASP A 46 6.05 -18.69 4.39
CA ASP A 46 6.80 -18.00 3.35
C ASP A 46 5.94 -17.38 2.24
N CYS A 47 6.49 -16.35 1.61
CA CYS A 47 5.94 -15.78 0.38
C CYS A 47 6.37 -16.63 -0.81
N ARG A 48 5.41 -17.25 -1.53
CA ARG A 48 5.67 -18.07 -2.72
C ARG A 48 6.49 -17.35 -3.80
N VAL A 49 6.28 -16.04 -3.97
CA VAL A 49 7.02 -15.23 -4.95
C VAL A 49 8.50 -15.14 -4.58
N LEU A 50 8.81 -14.99 -3.29
CA LEU A 50 10.17 -14.77 -2.81
C LEU A 50 10.93 -16.07 -2.55
N ALA A 51 10.27 -17.08 -1.99
CA ALA A 51 10.91 -18.33 -1.57
C ALA A 51 10.92 -19.40 -2.68
N GLU A 52 9.88 -19.46 -3.51
CA GLU A 52 9.68 -20.55 -4.47
C GLU A 52 9.79 -20.07 -5.93
N GLY A 53 9.91 -18.77 -6.18
CA GLY A 53 9.82 -18.18 -7.52
C GLY A 53 8.44 -18.38 -8.19
N GLY A 54 7.42 -18.76 -7.43
CA GLY A 54 6.08 -19.01 -7.93
C GLY A 54 5.19 -17.75 -7.98
N GLY A 55 3.98 -17.90 -8.49
CA GLY A 55 3.00 -16.80 -8.52
C GLY A 55 2.51 -16.37 -7.12
N CYS A 56 2.10 -15.11 -6.99
CA CYS A 56 1.44 -14.62 -5.78
C CYS A 56 0.15 -15.41 -5.51
N ARG A 57 -0.12 -15.75 -4.25
CA ARG A 57 -1.38 -16.42 -3.84
C ARG A 57 -2.61 -15.50 -3.96
N ASN A 58 -2.41 -14.18 -4.04
CA ASN A 58 -3.48 -13.16 -4.05
C ASN A 58 -3.28 -12.12 -5.17
N PRO A 59 -3.11 -12.52 -6.44
CA PRO A 59 -2.64 -11.62 -7.51
C PRO A 59 -3.63 -10.48 -7.82
N ARG A 60 -4.93 -10.69 -7.62
CA ARG A 60 -5.97 -9.67 -7.86
C ARG A 60 -6.09 -8.63 -6.74
N HIS A 61 -5.49 -8.87 -5.57
CA HIS A 61 -5.69 -8.05 -4.38
C HIS A 61 -4.36 -7.49 -3.84
N ALA A 62 -3.37 -8.36 -3.67
CA ALA A 62 -2.08 -7.97 -3.12
C ALA A 62 -1.37 -7.01 -4.06
N ARG A 63 -0.82 -5.93 -3.49
CA ARG A 63 0.10 -5.02 -4.17
C ARG A 63 1.41 -4.92 -3.40
N PRO A 64 2.54 -4.66 -4.07
CA PRO A 64 3.80 -4.47 -3.36
C PRO A 64 3.71 -3.32 -2.35
N SER A 65 4.43 -3.48 -1.24
CA SER A 65 4.58 -2.40 -0.27
C SER A 65 5.28 -1.20 -0.91
N MET A 66 4.76 0.01 -0.74
CA MET A 66 5.44 1.23 -1.19
C MET A 66 6.87 1.31 -0.61
N SER A 67 7.02 1.09 0.70
CA SER A 67 8.34 1.13 1.34
C SER A 67 9.22 -0.06 0.94
N GLY A 68 8.62 -1.24 0.75
CA GLY A 68 9.33 -2.43 0.27
C GLY A 68 9.87 -2.27 -1.16
N PHE A 69 9.25 -1.38 -1.94
CA PHE A 69 9.70 -1.00 -3.29
C PHE A 69 10.65 0.21 -3.28
N GLY A 70 11.07 0.71 -2.11
CA GLY A 70 11.98 1.85 -1.97
C GLY A 70 11.33 3.22 -1.98
N ILE A 71 9.99 3.31 -1.97
CA ILE A 71 9.28 4.59 -2.00
C ILE A 71 9.21 5.17 -0.58
N ASN A 72 9.83 6.33 -0.38
CA ASN A 72 9.70 7.09 0.85
C ASN A 72 8.40 7.92 0.81
N VAL A 73 7.33 7.39 1.42
CA VAL A 73 6.00 8.02 1.43
C VAL A 73 6.06 9.44 2.00
N SER A 74 6.77 9.66 3.11
CA SER A 74 6.86 10.99 3.73
C SER A 74 7.47 12.04 2.80
N LYS A 75 8.54 11.68 2.08
CA LYS A 75 9.16 12.58 1.08
C LYS A 75 8.27 12.77 -0.15
N LEU A 76 7.59 11.71 -0.61
CA LEU A 76 6.64 11.80 -1.71
C LEU A 76 5.48 12.76 -1.39
N MET A 77 4.90 12.63 -0.20
CA MET A 77 3.83 13.51 0.25
C MET A 77 4.30 14.97 0.36
N GLN A 78 5.51 15.19 0.88
CA GLN A 78 6.12 16.53 0.92
C GLN A 78 6.29 17.11 -0.48
N ALA A 79 6.82 16.33 -1.44
CA ALA A 79 6.99 16.75 -2.82
C ALA A 79 5.65 17.05 -3.52
N ALA A 80 4.58 16.36 -3.13
CA ALA A 80 3.21 16.60 -3.59
C ALA A 80 2.52 17.80 -2.89
N GLY A 81 3.20 18.49 -1.96
CA GLY A 81 2.64 19.60 -1.20
C GLY A 81 1.64 19.18 -0.10
N TRP A 82 1.58 17.89 0.25
CA TRP A 82 0.71 17.40 1.30
C TRP A 82 1.33 17.60 2.69
N LYS A 83 0.56 18.23 3.58
CA LYS A 83 0.97 18.44 4.98
C LYS A 83 0.80 17.14 5.77
N LEU A 84 1.87 16.36 5.89
CA LEU A 84 1.92 15.28 6.86
C LEU A 84 2.07 15.90 8.25
N LYS A 85 1.02 15.86 9.08
CA LYS A 85 1.18 16.15 10.51
C LYS A 85 2.04 15.03 11.09
N ARG A 86 3.35 15.29 11.23
CA ARG A 86 4.22 14.41 11.98
C ARG A 86 3.89 14.56 13.46
N TYR A 87 4.03 13.46 14.17
CA TYR A 87 3.94 13.42 15.62
C TYR A 87 5.08 14.25 16.19
N ASP A 88 4.77 15.41 16.74
CA ASP A 88 5.62 16.03 17.75
C ASP A 88 5.18 15.42 19.09
N SER A 89 6.14 14.87 19.84
CA SER A 89 5.90 14.22 21.14
C SER A 89 5.37 15.15 22.23
N GLU A 90 5.23 16.44 21.93
CA GLU A 90 4.64 17.48 22.79
C GLU A 90 3.15 17.75 22.49
N ALA A 91 2.53 16.99 21.57
CA ALA A 91 1.12 17.15 21.26
C ALA A 91 0.22 16.62 22.39
N ASP A 92 -0.68 17.50 22.83
CA ASP A 92 -1.84 17.28 23.70
C ASP A 92 -2.32 15.80 23.76
N PRO A 93 -2.23 15.13 24.93
CA PRO A 93 -2.62 13.73 25.09
C PRO A 93 -4.11 13.47 24.81
N ASP A 94 -4.95 14.51 24.79
CA ASP A 94 -6.39 14.40 24.47
C ASP A 94 -6.69 14.47 22.96
N ARG A 95 -5.70 14.77 22.12
CA ARG A 95 -5.87 14.74 20.66
C ARG A 95 -5.58 13.36 20.09
N VAL A 96 -6.64 12.64 19.71
CA VAL A 96 -6.53 11.41 18.89
C VAL A 96 -5.91 11.76 17.54
N SER A 97 -4.60 11.50 17.43
CA SER A 97 -3.83 11.75 16.21
C SER A 97 -3.99 10.59 15.23
N MET A 98 -4.62 10.87 14.08
CA MET A 98 -4.79 9.90 13.00
C MET A 98 -3.64 10.01 12.00
N ALA A 99 -2.94 8.91 11.75
CA ALA A 99 -1.92 8.83 10.69
C ALA A 99 -2.56 8.35 9.38
N PRO A 100 -2.24 8.97 8.23
CA PRO A 100 -2.74 8.50 6.94
C PRO A 100 -2.08 7.17 6.55
N ILE A 101 -2.86 6.32 5.89
CA ILE A 101 -2.35 5.20 5.11
C ILE A 101 -2.42 5.56 3.63
N CYS A 102 -1.41 5.19 2.87
CA CYS A 102 -1.27 5.64 1.49
C CYS A 102 -1.19 4.46 0.52
N GLY A 103 -1.86 4.62 -0.61
CA GLY A 103 -1.66 3.84 -1.81
C GLY A 103 -1.14 4.74 -2.93
N LEU A 104 -0.45 4.18 -3.90
CA LEU A 104 0.06 4.90 -5.07
C LEU A 104 -0.33 4.14 -6.33
N ILE A 105 -0.87 4.86 -7.31
CA ILE A 105 -1.14 4.35 -8.65
C ILE A 105 -0.37 5.22 -9.64
N LEU A 106 0.46 4.58 -10.44
CA LEU A 106 1.08 5.17 -11.63
C LEU A 106 0.21 4.78 -12.82
N VAL A 107 -0.26 5.77 -13.59
CA VAL A 107 -1.13 5.56 -14.75
C VAL A 107 -0.30 5.79 -16.02
N GLY A 108 -0.28 4.83 -16.95
CA GLY A 108 0.49 4.91 -18.19
C GLY A 108 0.31 3.73 -19.14
#